data_AF-A0AA88RJN8-F1
#
_entry.id   AF-A0AA88RJN8-F1
#
_cell.length_a   1.000
_cell.length_b   1.000
_cell.length_c   1.000
_cell.angle_alpha   90.00
_cell.angle_beta   90.00
_cell.angle_gamma   90.00
#
_symmetry.space_group_name_H-M   'P 1'
#
loop_
_entity.id
_entity.type
_entity.pdbx_description
1 polymer ?
#
loop_
_entity_poly.entity_id
_entity_poly.type
_entity_poly.pdbx_seq_one_letter_code
_entity_poly.pdbx_strand_id
1 'polypeptide(L)'
;MATPSAKSVDASLWWDSFSLLLTELENASLSSELPSSLVKKLNENHAWFLETVARFKPPNQTSRDALEARQVNVGSHQLTVQPELRDKALKVSSALCLDEVQSYILVKRSTDCNTIEADPLVFEPLHMVIYVSAGSKERHATRDEVQKLISDGLESRLIPVLEDLLSSSYPEHMDVDLFTLWAEETLIEENVVLDILFLAYYESFCTCDGKEWRKLRTVTLTFILFPSSVPSPSFKALDQLPPLFEHLAKAPESDSLVDNMSQIVETQLPLRVPGLEGLYIPSRTRGHVLKMVDANTALVQWE
;
A
#
# COMPACT_ATOMS: atom_id res chain seq x y z
N MET A 1 22.20 44.56 6.90
CA MET A 1 21.70 43.41 6.14
C MET A 1 21.31 42.34 7.14
N ALA A 2 20.02 42.07 7.30
CA ALA A 2 19.55 41.02 8.21
C ALA A 2 19.96 39.66 7.65
N THR A 3 20.68 38.87 8.43
CA THR A 3 20.95 37.46 8.16
C THR A 3 19.60 36.75 7.97
N PRO A 4 19.34 36.06 6.86
CA PRO A 4 18.08 35.32 6.70
C PRO A 4 18.04 34.25 7.79
N SER A 5 17.14 34.43 8.75
CA SER A 5 17.05 33.55 9.91
C SER A 5 16.50 32.20 9.49
N ALA A 6 17.00 31.13 10.12
CA ALA A 6 16.39 29.82 9.98
C ALA A 6 14.93 29.88 10.43
N LYS A 7 14.04 29.20 9.70
CA LYS A 7 12.64 28.99 10.10
C LYS A 7 12.47 27.55 10.56
N SER A 8 11.55 27.31 11.49
CA SER A 8 11.25 25.97 11.97
C SER A 8 9.84 25.58 11.55
N VAL A 9 9.66 24.33 11.16
CA VAL A 9 8.38 23.72 10.81
C VAL A 9 8.17 22.44 11.61
N ASP A 10 6.97 21.86 11.47
CA ASP A 10 6.57 20.68 12.21
C ASP A 10 7.46 19.46 11.90
N ALA A 11 7.88 18.74 12.95
CA ALA A 11 8.81 17.62 12.84
C ALA A 11 8.23 16.42 12.06
N SER A 12 6.91 16.26 12.01
CA SER A 12 6.26 15.15 11.29
C SER A 12 6.31 15.32 9.76
N LEU A 13 6.78 16.46 9.25
CA LEU A 13 7.09 16.63 7.83
C LEU A 13 8.35 15.87 7.40
N TRP A 14 9.16 15.38 8.34
CA TRP A 14 10.36 14.60 8.05
C TRP A 14 10.10 13.09 8.10
N TRP A 15 10.82 12.36 7.25
CA TRP A 15 11.00 10.92 7.31
C TRP A 15 12.40 10.57 6.81
N ASP A 16 12.94 9.43 7.22
CA ASP A 16 14.22 8.96 6.66
C ASP A 16 13.97 8.24 5.34
N SER A 17 14.95 8.25 4.43
CA SER A 17 14.78 7.65 3.11
C SER A 17 14.51 6.14 3.20
N PHE A 18 13.35 5.72 2.69
CA PHE A 18 12.94 4.31 2.76
C PHE A 18 13.80 3.39 1.88
N SER A 19 14.41 3.92 0.81
CA SER A 19 15.33 3.14 -0.04
C SER A 19 16.57 2.66 0.72
N LEU A 20 17.09 3.48 1.63
CA LEU A 20 18.21 3.09 2.50
C LEU A 20 17.78 2.02 3.51
N LEU A 21 16.60 2.20 4.11
CA LEU A 21 16.05 1.22 5.05
C LEU A 21 15.75 -0.12 4.37
N LEU A 22 15.21 -0.09 3.16
CA LEU A 22 14.97 -1.27 2.33
C LEU A 22 16.27 -2.00 2.03
N THR A 23 17.30 -1.27 1.57
CA THR A 23 18.62 -1.83 1.31
C THR A 23 19.21 -2.47 2.56
N GLU A 24 19.06 -1.83 3.73
CA GLU A 24 19.51 -2.40 5.00
C GLU A 24 18.74 -3.67 5.38
N LEU A 25 17.43 -3.72 5.16
CA LEU A 25 16.58 -4.90 5.38
C LEU A 25 16.95 -6.05 4.45
N GLU A 26 17.17 -5.79 3.16
CA GLU A 26 17.60 -6.78 2.17
C GLU A 26 19.00 -7.33 2.48
N ASN A 27 19.92 -6.49 2.94
CA ASN A 27 21.26 -6.95 3.33
C ASN A 27 21.26 -7.69 4.67
N ALA A 28 20.47 -7.21 5.64
CA ALA A 28 20.26 -7.92 6.90
C ALA A 28 19.49 -9.22 6.69
N SER A 29 18.81 -9.38 5.55
CA SER A 29 18.01 -10.56 5.23
C SER A 29 18.79 -11.86 5.08
N LEU A 30 20.12 -11.77 5.05
CA LEU A 30 21.04 -12.92 5.05
C LEU A 30 21.38 -13.44 6.47
N SER A 31 20.88 -12.80 7.54
CA SER A 31 21.14 -13.13 8.95
C SER A 31 19.86 -13.60 9.67
N SER A 32 20.00 -14.43 10.71
CA SER A 32 18.86 -14.98 11.48
C SER A 32 18.23 -13.98 12.45
N GLU A 33 18.97 -12.96 12.87
CA GLU A 33 18.48 -11.88 13.76
C GLU A 33 18.69 -10.51 13.11
N LEU A 34 17.70 -9.63 13.26
CA LEU A 34 17.79 -8.23 12.83
C LEU A 34 18.76 -7.47 13.76
N PRO A 35 19.70 -6.67 13.21
CA PRO A 35 20.51 -5.77 14.01
C PRO A 35 19.67 -4.81 14.85
N SER A 36 20.06 -4.54 16.10
CA SER A 36 19.31 -3.65 17.01
C SER A 36 19.15 -2.22 16.45
N SER A 37 20.11 -1.76 15.64
CA SER A 37 20.01 -0.50 14.91
C SER A 37 18.86 -0.50 13.90
N LEU A 38 18.62 -1.64 13.24
CA LEU A 38 17.58 -1.78 12.23
C LEU A 38 16.20 -1.89 12.88
N VAL A 39 16.07 -2.65 13.97
CA VAL A 39 14.85 -2.68 14.81
C VAL A 39 14.50 -1.27 15.31
N LYS A 40 15.51 -0.50 15.74
CA LYS A 40 15.30 0.89 16.15
C LYS A 40 14.73 1.74 15.00
N LYS A 41 15.30 1.65 13.79
CA LYS A 41 14.80 2.36 12.60
C LYS A 41 13.38 1.95 12.21
N LEU A 42 13.05 0.67 12.27
CA LEU A 42 11.70 0.18 12.04
C LEU A 42 10.70 0.81 13.02
N ASN A 43 11.06 0.85 14.31
CA ASN A 43 10.22 1.48 15.33
C ASN A 43 10.09 3.00 15.17
N GLU A 44 11.17 3.71 14.80
CA GLU A 44 11.14 5.15 14.54
C GLU A 44 10.27 5.51 13.32
N ASN A 45 10.19 4.61 12.33
CA ASN A 45 9.37 4.78 11.13
C ASN A 45 7.97 4.13 11.24
N HIS A 46 7.61 3.58 12.40
CA HIS A 46 6.35 2.85 12.60
C HIS A 46 5.11 3.65 12.18
N ALA A 47 5.05 4.93 12.54
CA ALA A 47 3.95 5.81 12.15
C ALA A 47 3.86 6.00 10.62
N TRP A 48 5.00 6.00 9.93
CA TRP A 48 5.05 6.09 8.47
C TRP A 48 4.61 4.80 7.78
N PHE A 49 4.90 3.64 8.36
CA PHE A 49 4.36 2.38 7.85
C PHE A 49 2.87 2.24 8.12
N LEU A 50 2.40 2.68 9.28
CA LEU A 50 1.01 2.55 9.68
C LEU A 50 0.08 3.49 8.90
N GLU A 51 0.47 4.76 8.78
CA GLU A 51 -0.34 5.79 8.11
C GLU A 51 0.01 5.94 6.62
N THR A 52 1.03 5.24 6.14
CA THR A 52 1.45 5.18 4.73
C THR A 52 1.48 6.55 4.05
N VAL A 53 0.84 6.69 2.90
CA VAL A 53 0.74 7.92 2.13
C VAL A 53 -0.03 9.03 2.86
N ALA A 54 -0.86 8.71 3.87
CA ALA A 54 -1.60 9.72 4.63
C ALA A 54 -0.70 10.60 5.52
N ARG A 55 0.59 10.24 5.69
CA ARG A 55 1.61 11.09 6.32
C ARG A 55 2.06 12.25 5.45
N PHE A 56 1.83 12.16 4.14
CA PHE A 56 1.98 13.28 3.24
C PHE A 56 0.84 14.26 3.46
N LYS A 57 1.19 15.50 3.78
CA LYS A 57 0.26 16.54 4.20
C LYS A 57 -0.15 17.40 3.00
N PRO A 58 -1.33 18.02 3.04
CA PRO A 58 -1.72 18.99 2.03
C PRO A 58 -0.86 20.27 2.10
N PRO A 59 -0.94 21.15 1.09
CA PRO A 59 -0.17 22.40 1.05
C PRO A 59 -0.41 23.27 2.29
N ASN A 60 0.65 23.93 2.77
CA ASN A 60 0.63 24.68 4.01
C ASN A 60 1.41 26.00 3.89
N GLN A 61 0.73 27.12 4.18
CA GLN A 61 1.35 28.45 4.08
C GLN A 61 2.60 28.60 4.96
N THR A 62 2.64 27.95 6.12
CA THR A 62 3.81 27.96 7.02
C THR A 62 5.00 27.26 6.37
N SER A 63 4.77 26.11 5.73
CA SER A 63 5.79 25.36 4.98
C SER A 63 6.27 26.15 3.77
N ARG A 64 5.35 26.79 3.04
CA ARG A 64 5.65 27.69 1.92
C ARG A 64 6.56 28.85 2.36
N ASP A 65 6.16 29.56 3.43
CA ASP A 65 6.89 30.69 3.97
C ASP A 65 8.25 30.27 4.56
N ALA A 66 8.37 29.02 5.01
CA ALA A 66 9.63 28.47 5.51
C ALA A 66 10.66 28.34 4.39
N LEU A 67 10.25 27.92 3.19
CA LEU A 67 11.15 27.78 2.04
C LEU A 67 11.68 29.10 1.47
N GLU A 68 11.16 30.25 1.91
CA GLU A 68 11.77 31.56 1.60
C GLU A 68 13.02 31.85 2.45
N ALA A 69 13.23 31.11 3.55
CA ALA A 69 14.44 31.19 4.36
C ALA A 69 15.58 30.40 3.71
N ARG A 70 16.84 30.75 4.04
CA ARG A 70 18.01 29.96 3.59
C ARG A 70 18.11 28.60 4.27
N GLN A 71 17.54 28.48 5.47
CA GLN A 71 17.57 27.27 6.28
C GLN A 71 16.19 27.01 6.87
N VAL A 72 15.76 25.75 6.79
CA VAL A 72 14.53 25.26 7.41
C VAL A 72 14.88 24.14 8.37
N ASN A 73 14.47 24.26 9.62
CA ASN A 73 14.58 23.20 10.61
C ASN A 73 13.28 22.39 10.63
N VAL A 74 13.38 21.08 10.48
CA VAL A 74 12.28 20.12 10.54
C VAL A 74 12.56 19.17 11.69
N GLY A 75 12.03 19.48 12.88
CA GLY A 75 12.42 18.78 14.11
C GLY A 75 13.93 18.89 14.38
N SER A 76 14.62 17.75 14.48
CA SER A 76 16.08 17.66 14.65
C SER A 76 16.87 17.83 13.35
N HIS A 77 16.21 17.90 12.20
CA HIS A 77 16.85 17.95 10.88
C HIS A 77 16.94 19.39 10.38
N GLN A 78 17.99 19.71 9.63
CA GLN A 78 18.17 21.01 9.01
C GLN A 78 18.29 20.85 7.49
N LEU A 79 17.49 21.63 6.77
CA LEU A 79 17.49 21.73 5.32
C LEU A 79 18.09 23.06 4.90
N THR A 80 19.14 22.99 4.08
CA THR A 80 19.61 24.16 3.31
C THR A 80 18.74 24.30 2.07
N VAL A 81 18.10 25.47 1.93
CA VAL A 81 17.21 25.75 0.81
C VAL A 81 18.02 26.28 -0.38
N GLN A 82 17.93 25.56 -1.50
CA GLN A 82 18.49 25.97 -2.79
C GLN A 82 17.34 26.56 -3.64
N PRO A 83 17.45 27.80 -4.16
CA PRO A 83 16.37 28.44 -4.91
C PRO A 83 15.86 27.61 -6.10
N GLU A 84 16.76 26.95 -6.83
CA GLU A 84 16.41 26.12 -7.98
C GLU A 84 15.56 24.90 -7.58
N LEU A 85 15.93 24.24 -6.48
CA LEU A 85 15.18 23.09 -5.96
C LEU A 85 13.85 23.53 -5.33
N ARG A 86 13.82 24.71 -4.70
CA ARG A 86 12.59 25.31 -4.16
C ARG A 86 11.58 25.53 -5.28
N ASP A 87 11.98 26.14 -6.39
CA ASP A 87 11.06 26.46 -7.47
C ASP A 87 10.48 25.19 -8.11
N LYS A 88 11.26 24.10 -8.18
CA LYS A 88 10.78 22.76 -8.56
C LYS A 88 9.82 22.18 -7.51
N ALA A 89 10.18 22.26 -6.23
CA ALA A 89 9.36 21.78 -5.12
C ALA A 89 7.98 22.46 -5.07
N LEU A 90 7.90 23.77 -5.35
CA LEU A 90 6.63 24.49 -5.41
C LEU A 90 5.75 24.03 -6.58
N LYS A 91 6.35 23.65 -7.71
CA LYS A 91 5.61 23.04 -8.84
C LYS A 91 5.08 21.66 -8.46
N VAL A 92 5.92 20.81 -7.85
CA VAL A 92 5.53 19.48 -7.37
C VAL A 92 4.41 19.57 -6.33
N SER A 93 4.55 20.45 -5.33
CA SER A 93 3.53 20.73 -4.31
C SER A 93 2.19 21.10 -4.94
N SER A 94 2.20 21.98 -5.94
CA SER A 94 0.98 22.39 -6.65
C SER A 94 0.38 21.26 -7.49
N ALA A 95 1.19 20.41 -8.10
CA ALA A 95 0.73 19.34 -8.97
C ALA A 95 0.15 18.16 -8.18
N LEU A 96 0.76 17.83 -7.04
CA LEU A 96 0.42 16.66 -6.23
C LEU A 96 -0.39 17.00 -4.98
N CYS A 97 -0.73 18.27 -4.78
CA CYS A 97 -1.38 18.77 -3.56
C CYS A 97 -0.62 18.34 -2.28
N LEU A 98 0.70 18.51 -2.30
CA LEU A 98 1.60 18.11 -1.22
C LEU A 98 2.14 19.33 -0.47
N ASP A 99 2.43 19.18 0.82
CA ASP A 99 3.14 20.17 1.64
C ASP A 99 4.44 20.60 0.98
N GLU A 100 4.71 21.90 0.99
CA GLU A 100 5.86 22.49 0.30
C GLU A 100 7.21 21.95 0.80
N VAL A 101 7.35 21.72 2.12
CA VAL A 101 8.60 21.20 2.69
C VAL A 101 8.76 19.72 2.35
N GLN A 102 7.70 18.92 2.41
CA GLN A 102 7.76 17.51 1.98
C GLN A 102 8.08 17.39 0.49
N SER A 103 7.49 18.25 -0.35
CA SER A 103 7.81 18.36 -1.78
C SER A 103 9.28 18.72 -2.00
N TYR A 104 9.84 19.62 -1.18
CA TYR A 104 11.25 19.99 -1.25
C TYR A 104 12.17 18.84 -0.87
N ILE A 105 11.82 18.07 0.16
CA ILE A 105 12.57 16.87 0.56
C ILE A 105 12.62 15.87 -0.60
N LEU A 106 11.48 15.58 -1.24
CA LEU A 106 11.39 14.68 -2.39
C LEU A 106 12.26 15.15 -3.57
N VAL A 107 12.09 16.41 -3.99
CA VAL A 107 12.88 16.99 -5.09
C VAL A 107 14.38 16.96 -4.77
N LYS A 108 14.76 17.27 -3.53
CA LYS A 108 16.17 17.25 -3.14
C LYS A 108 16.74 15.82 -3.21
N ARG A 109 16.01 14.83 -2.71
CA ARG A 109 16.43 13.43 -2.74
C ARG A 109 16.53 12.87 -4.16
N SER A 110 15.60 13.22 -5.03
CA SER A 110 15.65 12.78 -6.43
C SER A 110 16.86 13.35 -7.16
N THR A 111 17.27 14.58 -6.84
CA THR A 111 18.52 15.16 -7.40
C THR A 111 19.81 14.57 -6.83
N ASP A 112 19.79 14.03 -5.61
CA ASP A 112 20.97 13.43 -4.97
C ASP A 112 21.21 11.97 -5.45
N CYS A 113 20.17 11.28 -5.92
CA CYS A 113 20.28 9.99 -6.59
C CYS A 113 20.83 10.19 -8.03
N ASN A 114 22.15 10.03 -8.20
CA ASN A 114 22.91 10.14 -9.47
C ASN A 114 22.49 9.15 -10.59
N THR A 115 21.23 9.13 -10.98
CA THR A 115 20.79 8.56 -12.26
C THR A 115 20.75 9.69 -13.27
N ILE A 116 21.71 9.65 -14.20
CA ILE A 116 21.86 10.53 -15.35
C ILE A 116 20.47 10.60 -16.04
N GLU A 117 19.79 11.75 -15.97
CA GLU A 117 18.45 11.98 -16.52
C GLU A 117 17.25 11.33 -15.79
N ALA A 118 17.33 11.09 -14.47
CA ALA A 118 16.12 10.69 -13.74
C ALA A 118 15.11 11.84 -13.60
N ASP A 119 13.90 11.59 -14.09
CA ASP A 119 12.73 12.43 -13.88
C ASP A 119 12.49 12.56 -12.35
N PRO A 120 12.32 13.78 -11.79
CA PRO A 120 12.17 14.03 -10.35
C PRO A 120 10.99 13.33 -9.64
N LEU A 121 10.30 12.40 -10.30
CA LEU A 121 9.06 11.76 -9.89
C LEU A 121 9.19 10.27 -9.54
N VAL A 122 10.41 9.72 -9.50
CA VAL A 122 10.61 8.41 -8.88
C VAL A 122 10.41 8.55 -7.36
N PHE A 123 9.26 8.13 -6.86
CA PHE A 123 8.87 8.29 -5.45
C PHE A 123 9.46 7.18 -4.56
N GLU A 124 9.55 7.48 -3.26
CA GLU A 124 10.18 6.55 -2.30
C GLU A 124 9.33 5.29 -2.06
N PRO A 125 9.95 4.11 -1.91
CA PRO A 125 9.28 2.81 -1.89
C PRO A 125 8.69 2.45 -0.50
N LEU A 126 7.89 3.35 0.07
CA LEU A 126 7.25 3.21 1.39
C LEU A 126 6.61 1.84 1.60
N HIS A 127 5.79 1.41 0.65
CA HIS A 127 5.07 0.14 0.72
C HIS A 127 6.01 -1.07 0.49
N MET A 128 7.11 -0.93 -0.27
CA MET A 128 8.04 -2.05 -0.48
C MET A 128 8.78 -2.45 0.81
N VAL A 129 9.03 -1.50 1.72
CA VAL A 129 9.63 -1.81 3.03
C VAL A 129 8.71 -2.74 3.84
N ILE A 130 7.40 -2.48 3.80
CA ILE A 130 6.40 -3.32 4.48
C ILE A 130 6.32 -4.70 3.81
N TYR A 131 6.29 -4.73 2.47
CA TYR A 131 6.27 -5.98 1.68
C TYR A 131 7.48 -6.88 1.98
N VAL A 132 8.70 -6.35 1.91
CA VAL A 132 9.92 -7.13 2.20
C VAL A 132 9.93 -7.65 3.64
N SER A 133 9.42 -6.85 4.57
CA SER A 133 9.31 -7.27 5.98
C SER A 133 8.29 -8.40 6.17
N ALA A 134 7.16 -8.37 5.44
CA ALA A 134 6.09 -9.36 5.52
C ALA A 134 6.40 -10.66 4.75
N GLY A 135 7.12 -10.60 3.63
CA GLY A 135 7.45 -11.76 2.78
C GLY A 135 8.60 -12.64 3.31
N SER A 136 9.31 -12.19 4.34
CA SER A 136 10.45 -12.92 4.92
C SER A 136 9.99 -14.05 5.86
N LYS A 137 9.90 -15.28 5.32
CA LYS A 137 9.41 -16.48 6.04
C LYS A 137 10.25 -16.93 7.24
N GLU A 138 11.49 -16.46 7.39
CA GLU A 138 12.49 -17.08 8.28
C GLU A 138 12.82 -16.30 9.56
N ARG A 139 12.19 -15.15 9.84
CA ARG A 139 12.65 -14.26 10.92
C ARG A 139 11.55 -13.89 11.92
N HIS A 140 11.72 -14.37 13.15
CA HIS A 140 10.84 -14.05 14.28
C HIS A 140 10.83 -12.55 14.61
N ALA A 141 11.97 -11.87 14.52
CA ALA A 141 12.06 -10.43 14.80
C ALA A 141 11.19 -9.61 13.82
N THR A 142 11.41 -9.73 12.50
CA THR A 142 10.58 -9.03 11.49
C THR A 142 9.10 -9.37 11.63
N ARG A 143 8.79 -10.62 12.01
CA ARG A 143 7.42 -11.06 12.24
C ARG A 143 6.77 -10.29 13.40
N ASP A 144 7.48 -10.03 14.49
CA ASP A 144 6.96 -9.28 15.63
C ASP A 144 6.68 -7.81 15.25
N GLU A 145 7.54 -7.18 14.46
CA GLU A 145 7.30 -5.82 13.96
C GLU A 145 6.10 -5.74 13.01
N VAL A 146 5.97 -6.70 12.07
CA VAL A 146 4.81 -6.80 11.17
C VAL A 146 3.54 -7.08 11.96
N GLN A 147 3.59 -8.01 12.93
CA GLN A 147 2.45 -8.32 13.80
C GLN A 147 1.99 -7.09 14.59
N LYS A 148 2.93 -6.27 15.05
CA LYS A 148 2.62 -5.01 15.72
C LYS A 148 1.95 -4.01 14.78
N LEU A 149 2.46 -3.82 13.56
CA LEU A 149 1.82 -2.94 12.56
C LEU A 149 0.37 -3.37 12.26
N ILE A 150 0.15 -4.67 12.09
CA ILE A 150 -1.17 -5.25 11.86
C ILE A 150 -2.09 -5.01 13.07
N SER A 151 -1.58 -5.26 14.29
CA SER A 151 -2.34 -5.03 15.54
C SER A 151 -2.68 -3.57 15.78
N ASP A 152 -1.84 -2.65 15.30
CA ASP A 152 -2.05 -1.20 15.36
C ASP A 152 -2.99 -0.71 14.24
N GLY A 153 -3.49 -1.61 13.39
CA GLY A 153 -4.57 -1.36 12.43
C GLY A 153 -4.12 -1.13 10.99
N LEU A 154 -2.92 -1.58 10.60
CA LEU A 154 -2.42 -1.43 9.23
C LEU A 154 -3.41 -1.96 8.16
N GLU A 155 -4.00 -3.15 8.37
CA GLU A 155 -5.01 -3.73 7.47
C GLU A 155 -6.16 -2.74 7.19
N SER A 156 -6.75 -2.21 8.25
CA SER A 156 -7.89 -1.29 8.16
C SER A 156 -7.57 0.04 7.49
N ARG A 157 -6.28 0.42 7.43
CA ARG A 157 -5.78 1.64 6.78
C ARG A 157 -5.40 1.42 5.33
N LEU A 158 -4.90 0.22 4.98
CA LEU A 158 -4.56 -0.14 3.60
C LEU A 158 -5.80 -0.31 2.71
N ILE A 159 -6.94 -0.74 3.27
CA ILE A 159 -8.17 -0.91 2.48
C ILE A 159 -8.66 0.42 1.88
N PRO A 160 -8.84 1.51 2.65
CA PRO A 160 -9.17 2.82 2.08
C PRO A 160 -8.11 3.37 1.12
N VAL A 161 -6.82 3.10 1.37
CA VAL A 161 -5.75 3.50 0.43
C VAL A 161 -5.92 2.79 -0.91
N LEU A 162 -6.20 1.49 -0.89
CA LEU A 162 -6.50 0.74 -2.10
C LEU A 162 -7.77 1.26 -2.80
N GLU A 163 -8.81 1.61 -2.05
CA GLU A 163 -10.03 2.26 -2.57
C GLU A 163 -9.71 3.57 -3.30
N ASP A 164 -8.90 4.43 -2.68
CA ASP A 164 -8.51 5.73 -3.23
C ASP A 164 -7.62 5.57 -4.48
N LEU A 165 -6.63 4.67 -4.46
CA LEU A 165 -5.76 4.39 -5.60
C LEU A 165 -6.56 3.94 -6.82
N LEU A 166 -7.45 2.95 -6.60
CA LEU A 166 -8.31 2.41 -7.64
C LEU A 166 -9.34 3.42 -8.13
N SER A 167 -9.77 4.37 -7.29
CA SER A 167 -10.72 5.43 -7.69
C SER A 167 -10.03 6.67 -8.29
N SER A 168 -8.70 6.72 -8.26
CA SER A 168 -7.95 7.88 -8.70
C SER A 168 -8.02 8.06 -10.23
N SER A 169 -8.08 9.32 -10.64
CA SER A 169 -8.01 9.71 -12.05
C SER A 169 -6.76 10.54 -12.28
N TYR A 170 -6.13 10.36 -13.43
CA TYR A 170 -5.01 11.21 -13.83
C TYR A 170 -5.46 12.70 -13.89
N PRO A 171 -4.57 13.64 -13.54
CA PRO A 171 -4.87 15.07 -13.67
C PRO A 171 -5.12 15.49 -15.12
N GLU A 172 -6.18 16.29 -15.36
CA GLU A 172 -6.65 16.69 -16.70
C GLU A 172 -5.63 17.45 -17.58
N HIS A 173 -4.53 17.92 -17.01
CA HIS A 173 -3.48 18.71 -17.69
C HIS A 173 -2.09 18.07 -17.59
N MET A 174 -2.04 16.76 -17.39
CA MET A 174 -0.81 15.99 -17.30
C MET A 174 -0.19 15.77 -18.69
N ASP A 175 1.12 16.00 -18.82
CA ASP A 175 1.89 15.68 -20.03
C ASP A 175 1.89 14.16 -20.30
N VAL A 176 2.11 13.73 -21.55
CA VAL A 176 2.05 12.31 -21.93
C VAL A 176 3.14 11.48 -21.26
N ASP A 177 4.35 12.02 -21.14
CA ASP A 177 5.46 11.32 -20.49
C ASP A 177 5.18 11.20 -18.98
N LEU A 178 4.62 12.27 -18.40
CA LEU A 178 4.19 12.33 -17.02
C LEU A 178 3.02 11.37 -16.71
N PHE A 179 2.10 11.20 -17.65
CA PHE A 179 0.98 10.25 -17.54
C PHE A 179 1.48 8.82 -17.45
N THR A 180 2.47 8.46 -18.27
CA THR A 180 3.03 7.10 -18.27
C THR A 180 3.71 6.79 -16.94
N LEU A 181 4.49 7.73 -16.41
CA LEU A 181 5.12 7.59 -15.10
C LEU A 181 4.07 7.49 -13.98
N TRP A 182 3.07 8.37 -13.98
CA TRP A 182 1.98 8.31 -13.00
C TRP A 182 1.26 6.97 -13.04
N ALA A 183 0.98 6.46 -14.24
CA ALA A 183 0.34 5.17 -14.45
C ALA A 183 1.16 4.00 -13.90
N GLU A 184 2.47 3.98 -14.17
CA GLU A 184 3.38 2.94 -13.70
C GLU A 184 3.53 2.95 -12.18
N GLU A 185 3.78 4.12 -11.59
CA GLU A 185 3.94 4.27 -10.14
C GLU A 185 2.64 3.94 -9.38
N THR A 186 1.48 4.38 -9.89
CA THR A 186 0.18 4.04 -9.30
C THR A 186 -0.06 2.52 -9.35
N LEU A 187 0.26 1.87 -10.47
CA LEU A 187 0.12 0.41 -10.60
C LEU A 187 1.08 -0.35 -9.68
N ILE A 188 2.32 0.12 -9.53
CA ILE A 188 3.28 -0.46 -8.59
C ILE A 188 2.72 -0.34 -7.17
N GLU A 189 2.21 0.84 -6.79
CA GLU A 189 1.63 1.07 -5.48
C GLU A 189 0.42 0.18 -5.20
N GLU A 190 -0.53 0.10 -6.15
CA GLU A 190 -1.69 -0.81 -6.10
C GLU A 190 -1.25 -2.25 -5.83
N ASN A 191 -0.28 -2.76 -6.59
CA ASN A 191 0.20 -4.13 -6.47
C ASN A 191 0.87 -4.38 -5.12
N VAL A 192 1.71 -3.45 -4.64
CA VAL A 192 2.40 -3.64 -3.36
C VAL A 192 1.40 -3.61 -2.19
N VAL A 193 0.38 -2.73 -2.23
CA VAL A 193 -0.69 -2.72 -1.21
C VAL A 193 -1.47 -4.05 -1.20
N LEU A 194 -1.82 -4.57 -2.39
CA LEU A 194 -2.47 -5.87 -2.53
C LEU A 194 -1.60 -7.01 -2.00
N ASP A 195 -0.31 -7.00 -2.30
CA ASP A 195 0.63 -8.01 -1.82
C ASP A 195 0.78 -7.99 -0.30
N ILE A 196 0.85 -6.81 0.32
CA ILE A 196 0.90 -6.67 1.78
C ILE A 196 -0.37 -7.27 2.40
N LEU A 197 -1.55 -6.91 1.87
CA LEU A 197 -2.83 -7.45 2.34
C LEU A 197 -2.91 -8.97 2.16
N PHE A 198 -2.50 -9.47 1.00
CA PHE A 198 -2.46 -10.90 0.71
C PHE A 198 -1.57 -11.63 1.71
N LEU A 199 -0.34 -11.15 1.93
CA LEU A 199 0.61 -11.73 2.87
C LEU A 199 0.07 -11.68 4.31
N ALA A 200 -0.56 -10.56 4.70
CA ALA A 200 -1.14 -10.42 6.04
C ALA A 200 -2.20 -11.50 6.33
N TYR A 201 -3.03 -11.85 5.35
CA TYR A 201 -4.02 -12.91 5.49
C TYR A 201 -3.45 -14.31 5.30
N TYR A 202 -2.57 -14.49 4.33
CA TYR A 202 -1.98 -15.78 3.98
C TYR A 202 -1.09 -16.31 5.12
N GLU A 203 -0.19 -15.47 5.63
CA GLU A 203 0.72 -15.80 6.75
C GLU A 203 0.04 -15.69 8.13
N SER A 204 -1.28 -15.48 8.13
CA SER A 204 -2.15 -15.41 9.31
C SER A 204 -1.71 -14.37 10.35
N PHE A 205 -1.20 -13.21 9.91
CA PHE A 205 -0.95 -12.06 10.78
C PHE A 205 -2.25 -11.44 11.30
N CYS A 206 -3.30 -11.49 10.49
CA CYS A 206 -4.67 -11.08 10.84
C CYS A 206 -5.70 -12.03 10.25
N THR A 207 -6.92 -11.95 10.79
CA THR A 207 -8.10 -12.62 10.24
C THR A 207 -8.94 -11.60 9.50
N CYS A 208 -9.12 -11.79 8.19
CA CYS A 208 -10.09 -11.02 7.41
C CYS A 208 -11.49 -11.33 7.95
N ASP A 209 -12.10 -10.37 8.64
CA ASP A 209 -13.47 -10.53 9.10
C ASP A 209 -14.47 -10.28 7.96
N GLY A 210 -15.75 -10.63 8.16
CA GLY A 210 -16.76 -10.47 7.11
C GLY A 210 -17.03 -9.01 6.70
N LYS A 211 -16.65 -8.02 7.51
CA LYS A 211 -16.79 -6.59 7.16
C LYS A 211 -15.64 -6.16 6.27
N GLU A 212 -14.43 -6.56 6.58
CA GLU A 212 -13.19 -6.21 5.87
C GLU A 212 -13.18 -6.92 4.51
N TRP A 213 -13.61 -8.18 4.50
CA TRP A 213 -13.84 -8.96 3.28
C TRP A 213 -14.87 -8.32 2.35
N ARG A 214 -15.97 -7.77 2.88
CA ARG A 214 -16.99 -7.10 2.04
C ARG A 214 -16.47 -5.83 1.40
N LYS A 215 -15.61 -5.06 2.09
CA LYS A 215 -14.96 -3.89 1.52
C LYS A 215 -14.03 -4.29 0.38
N LEU A 216 -13.08 -5.19 0.66
CA LEU A 216 -12.17 -5.73 -0.36
C LEU A 216 -12.95 -6.26 -1.55
N ARG A 217 -13.96 -7.11 -1.31
CA ARG A 217 -14.84 -7.64 -2.36
C ARG A 217 -15.49 -6.54 -3.19
N THR A 218 -16.00 -5.47 -2.57
CA THR A 218 -16.63 -4.36 -3.29
C THR A 218 -15.63 -3.66 -4.20
N VAL A 219 -14.41 -3.44 -3.70
CA VAL A 219 -13.31 -2.85 -4.43
C VAL A 219 -12.90 -3.71 -5.62
N THR A 220 -12.64 -5.01 -5.40
CA THR A 220 -12.20 -5.93 -6.44
C THR A 220 -13.29 -6.21 -7.48
N LEU A 221 -14.55 -6.41 -7.07
CA LEU A 221 -15.65 -6.67 -8.02
C LEU A 221 -16.05 -5.43 -8.82
N THR A 222 -16.00 -4.23 -8.24
CA THR A 222 -16.26 -2.99 -9.00
C THR A 222 -15.23 -2.84 -10.12
N PHE A 223 -13.97 -3.18 -9.84
CA PHE A 223 -12.89 -3.18 -10.83
C PHE A 223 -13.04 -4.25 -11.91
N ILE A 224 -13.36 -5.49 -11.52
CA ILE A 224 -13.54 -6.61 -12.45
C ILE A 224 -14.77 -6.41 -13.35
N LEU A 225 -15.86 -5.84 -12.82
CA LEU A 225 -17.14 -5.73 -13.53
C LEU A 225 -17.32 -4.46 -14.36
N PHE A 226 -16.64 -3.37 -14.00
CA PHE A 226 -16.77 -2.09 -14.69
C PHE A 226 -15.40 -1.50 -15.08
N PRO A 227 -14.62 -2.20 -15.91
CA PRO A 227 -13.29 -1.73 -16.33
C PRO A 227 -13.32 -0.46 -17.19
N SER A 228 -14.50 -0.03 -17.65
CA SER A 228 -14.71 1.17 -18.46
C SER A 228 -15.17 2.39 -17.65
N SER A 229 -15.51 2.23 -16.36
CA SER A 229 -15.84 3.36 -15.48
C SER A 229 -14.67 3.85 -14.63
N VAL A 230 -13.53 3.15 -14.69
CA VAL A 230 -12.30 3.53 -14.00
C VAL A 230 -11.20 3.73 -15.04
N PRO A 231 -10.62 4.93 -15.16
CA PRO A 231 -9.54 5.20 -16.11
C PRO A 231 -8.20 4.76 -15.51
N SER A 232 -8.05 3.49 -15.13
CA SER A 232 -6.77 2.99 -14.61
C SER A 232 -5.98 2.20 -15.68
N PRO A 233 -4.63 2.29 -15.67
CA PRO A 233 -3.76 1.57 -16.62
C PRO A 233 -3.66 0.06 -16.34
N SER A 234 -4.30 -0.45 -15.28
CA SER A 234 -4.08 -1.76 -14.64
C SER A 234 -4.45 -2.99 -15.49
N PHE A 235 -4.88 -2.81 -16.74
CA PHE A 235 -5.57 -3.84 -17.52
C PHE A 235 -4.67 -4.94 -18.12
N LYS A 236 -3.34 -4.89 -17.98
CA LYS A 236 -2.43 -5.90 -18.57
C LYS A 236 -1.73 -6.83 -17.58
N ALA A 237 -1.67 -6.48 -16.30
CA ALA A 237 -0.97 -7.29 -15.29
C ALA A 237 -1.87 -8.33 -14.60
N LEU A 238 -3.17 -8.05 -14.49
CA LEU A 238 -4.16 -8.94 -13.84
C LEU A 238 -4.47 -10.21 -14.67
N ASP A 239 -4.21 -10.21 -15.97
CA ASP A 239 -4.37 -11.39 -16.84
C ASP A 239 -3.32 -12.50 -16.58
N GLN A 240 -2.26 -12.21 -15.81
CA GLN A 240 -1.18 -13.16 -15.50
C GLN A 240 -1.20 -13.70 -14.07
N LEU A 241 -2.05 -13.17 -13.19
CA LEU A 241 -2.25 -13.77 -11.87
C LEU A 241 -3.11 -15.03 -12.02
N PRO A 242 -2.76 -16.17 -11.39
CA PRO A 242 -3.69 -17.28 -11.26
C PRO A 242 -4.99 -16.75 -10.64
N PRO A 243 -6.17 -17.35 -10.93
CA PRO A 243 -7.45 -16.81 -10.50
C PRO A 243 -7.51 -16.84 -8.96
N LEU A 244 -7.08 -15.75 -8.32
CA LEU A 244 -6.97 -15.60 -6.87
C LEU A 244 -8.35 -15.48 -6.19
N PHE A 245 -9.43 -15.55 -6.97
CA PHE A 245 -10.80 -15.46 -6.49
C PHE A 245 -11.69 -16.50 -7.17
N GLU A 246 -11.48 -17.78 -6.86
CA GLU A 246 -12.50 -18.80 -7.15
C GLU A 246 -13.45 -18.99 -5.95
N HIS A 247 -14.66 -18.46 -6.15
CA HIS A 247 -15.99 -18.92 -5.68
C HIS A 247 -16.31 -19.00 -4.17
N LEU A 248 -16.88 -17.89 -3.67
CA LEU A 248 -17.67 -17.85 -2.43
C LEU A 248 -19.03 -18.56 -2.63
N ALA A 249 -19.37 -19.51 -1.75
CA ALA A 249 -20.71 -20.07 -1.66
C ALA A 249 -21.30 -19.88 -0.26
N LYS A 250 -22.64 -19.81 -0.22
CA LYS A 250 -23.42 -19.67 1.01
C LYS A 250 -23.49 -21.04 1.71
N ALA A 251 -23.08 -21.11 2.98
CA ALA A 251 -23.13 -22.35 3.74
C ALA A 251 -24.59 -22.75 4.03
N PRO A 252 -24.91 -24.07 4.10
CA PRO A 252 -26.20 -24.53 4.61
C PRO A 252 -26.30 -24.27 6.11
N GLU A 253 -27.47 -23.79 6.55
CA GLU A 253 -27.78 -23.57 7.96
C GLU A 253 -27.78 -24.91 8.72
N SER A 254 -26.81 -25.12 9.61
CA SER A 254 -26.95 -26.09 10.69
C SER A 254 -26.12 -25.67 11.91
N ASP A 255 -26.83 -25.37 13.00
CA ASP A 255 -26.29 -25.18 14.35
C ASP A 255 -25.53 -26.44 14.81
N SER A 256 -24.21 -26.38 14.85
CA SER A 256 -23.43 -27.06 15.89
C SER A 256 -21.96 -26.62 15.88
N LEU A 257 -21.52 -26.05 16.99
CA LEU A 257 -20.12 -25.87 17.37
C LEU A 257 -19.42 -27.24 17.52
N VAL A 258 -18.64 -27.69 16.53
CA VAL A 258 -17.54 -28.66 16.75
C VAL A 258 -16.47 -28.52 15.66
N ASP A 259 -15.28 -28.08 16.09
CA ASP A 259 -13.93 -28.62 15.85
C ASP A 259 -13.65 -29.52 14.62
N ASN A 260 -12.53 -29.23 13.94
CA ASN A 260 -11.82 -30.08 12.97
C ASN A 260 -12.66 -30.72 11.85
N MET A 261 -12.96 -30.00 10.76
CA MET A 261 -13.53 -30.66 9.58
C MET A 261 -13.05 -30.06 8.26
N SER A 262 -12.40 -30.89 7.46
CA SER A 262 -12.50 -30.87 6.00
C SER A 262 -13.96 -31.10 5.61
N GLN A 263 -14.80 -30.06 5.76
CA GLN A 263 -16.20 -30.12 5.35
C GLN A 263 -16.27 -30.10 3.82
N ILE A 264 -16.89 -31.14 3.25
CA ILE A 264 -17.23 -31.18 1.83
C ILE A 264 -18.63 -30.59 1.69
N VAL A 265 -18.78 -29.60 0.83
CA VAL A 265 -20.06 -29.03 0.41
C VAL A 265 -20.40 -29.50 -1.00
N GLU A 266 -21.69 -29.63 -1.31
CA GLU A 266 -22.14 -30.08 -2.63
C GLU A 266 -23.25 -29.14 -3.14
N THR A 267 -23.13 -28.72 -4.40
CA THR A 267 -24.13 -27.85 -5.03
C THR A 267 -25.41 -28.64 -5.33
N GLN A 268 -26.57 -28.16 -4.89
CA GLN A 268 -27.85 -28.82 -5.24
C GLN A 268 -28.40 -28.34 -6.59
N LEU A 269 -28.04 -27.12 -6.98
CA LEU A 269 -28.41 -26.48 -8.23
C LEU A 269 -27.15 -25.85 -8.85
N PRO A 270 -27.12 -25.62 -10.17
CA PRO A 270 -26.01 -24.92 -10.79
C PRO A 270 -25.80 -23.56 -10.11
N LEU A 271 -24.61 -23.33 -9.56
CA LEU A 271 -24.29 -22.07 -8.91
C LEU A 271 -23.78 -21.10 -9.96
N ARG A 272 -24.48 -19.98 -10.11
CA ARG A 272 -24.01 -18.87 -10.93
C ARG A 272 -22.86 -18.18 -10.20
N VAL A 273 -21.78 -17.94 -10.92
CA VAL A 273 -20.62 -17.21 -10.41
C VAL A 273 -20.91 -15.71 -10.53
N PRO A 274 -21.07 -14.96 -9.42
CA PRO A 274 -21.28 -13.53 -9.49
C PRO A 274 -20.05 -12.86 -10.08
N GLY A 275 -20.23 -12.10 -11.17
CA GLY A 275 -19.15 -11.36 -11.82
C GLY A 275 -18.58 -12.01 -13.10
N LEU A 276 -18.93 -13.27 -13.39
CA LEU A 276 -18.50 -13.95 -14.61
C LEU A 276 -19.75 -14.41 -15.38
N GLU A 277 -20.20 -13.60 -16.33
CA GLU A 277 -21.37 -13.93 -17.15
C GLU A 277 -21.13 -15.21 -17.96
N GLY A 278 -22.05 -16.17 -17.82
CA GLY A 278 -21.97 -17.46 -18.51
C GLY A 278 -21.20 -18.55 -17.75
N LEU A 279 -20.50 -18.23 -16.65
CA LEU A 279 -19.83 -19.23 -15.83
C LEU A 279 -20.77 -19.78 -14.76
N TYR A 280 -20.90 -21.11 -14.75
CA TYR A 280 -21.72 -21.85 -13.80
C TYR A 280 -20.93 -23.03 -13.25
N ILE A 281 -20.98 -23.20 -11.94
CA ILE A 281 -20.60 -24.45 -11.30
C ILE A 281 -21.78 -25.41 -11.48
N PRO A 282 -21.59 -26.59 -12.10
CA PRO A 282 -22.68 -27.54 -12.29
C PRO A 282 -23.36 -27.95 -10.98
N SER A 283 -24.58 -28.47 -11.08
CA SER A 283 -25.21 -29.14 -9.95
C SER A 283 -24.45 -30.41 -9.58
N ARG A 284 -24.40 -30.73 -8.30
CA ARG A 284 -23.71 -31.88 -7.69
C ARG A 284 -22.19 -31.82 -7.77
N THR A 285 -21.64 -30.64 -8.04
CA THR A 285 -20.21 -30.38 -7.90
C THR A 285 -19.88 -30.31 -6.41
N ARG A 286 -18.79 -30.96 -6.03
CA ARG A 286 -18.33 -31.01 -4.64
C ARG A 286 -17.26 -29.95 -4.43
N GLY A 287 -17.14 -29.47 -3.22
CA GLY A 287 -16.09 -28.53 -2.87
C GLY A 287 -15.62 -28.70 -1.46
N HIS A 288 -14.33 -28.50 -1.26
CA HIS A 288 -13.69 -28.51 0.05
C HIS A 288 -13.78 -27.12 0.68
N VAL A 289 -14.37 -27.04 1.86
CA VAL A 289 -14.33 -25.82 2.68
C VAL A 289 -12.91 -25.63 3.16
N LEU A 290 -12.23 -24.63 2.62
CA LEU A 290 -10.87 -24.26 3.00
C LEU A 290 -10.87 -23.44 4.29
N LYS A 291 -11.84 -22.55 4.45
CA LYS A 291 -11.95 -21.64 5.60
C LYS A 291 -13.37 -21.10 5.75
N MET A 292 -13.85 -21.02 6.99
CA MET A 292 -15.05 -20.25 7.33
C MET A 292 -14.69 -18.77 7.47
N VAL A 293 -15.41 -17.90 6.77
CA VAL A 293 -15.24 -16.44 6.81
C VAL A 293 -16.16 -15.83 7.87
N ASP A 294 -17.40 -16.33 7.98
CA ASP A 294 -18.32 -16.03 9.07
C ASP A 294 -19.31 -17.19 9.27
N ALA A 295 -20.35 -16.99 10.09
CA ALA A 295 -21.34 -18.02 10.40
C ALA A 295 -22.02 -18.63 9.16
N ASN A 296 -22.13 -17.87 8.05
CA ASN A 296 -22.89 -18.25 6.87
C ASN A 296 -22.06 -18.22 5.57
N THR A 297 -20.77 -17.89 5.65
CA THR A 297 -19.89 -17.65 4.50
C THR A 297 -18.63 -18.49 4.60
N ALA A 298 -18.32 -19.22 3.53
CA ALA A 298 -17.16 -20.09 3.46
C ALA A 298 -16.38 -19.87 2.16
N LEU A 299 -15.06 -20.02 2.23
CA LEU A 299 -14.19 -20.18 1.08
C LEU A 299 -14.16 -21.66 0.69
N VAL A 300 -14.52 -21.96 -0.56
CA VAL A 300 -14.70 -23.33 -1.04
C VAL A 300 -13.89 -23.55 -2.31
N GLN A 301 -13.07 -24.60 -2.31
CA GLN A 301 -12.40 -25.10 -3.51
C GLN A 301 -13.26 -26.17 -4.18
N TRP A 302 -13.79 -25.91 -5.36
CA TRP A 302 -14.67 -26.83 -6.09
C TRP A 302 -13.87 -27.84 -6.94
N GLU A 303 -14.33 -29.09 -6.99
CA GLU A 303 -13.80 -30.22 -7.77
C GLU A 303 -14.83 -30.80 -8.75
#